data_AF-A0A6V7Q8D3-F1
#
_entry.id   AF-A0A6V7Q8D3-F1
#
_cell.length_a   1.000
_cell.length_b   1.000
_cell.length_c   1.000
_cell.angle_alpha   90.00
_cell.angle_beta   90.00
_cell.angle_gamma   90.00
#
_symmetry.space_group_name_H-M   'P 1'
#
loop_
_entity.id
_entity.type
_entity.pdbx_description
1 polymer ?
#
loop_
_entity_poly.entity_id
_entity_poly.type
_entity_poly.pdbx_seq_one_letter_code
_entity_poly.pdbx_strand_id
1 'polypeptide(L)'
;MGWKAAEKIIKHWKILRGDNVMIIRGKDKGETGSSSASSDPKTASSSRARICLFPARITVLVVKKHIKQGQGHEGGIFSIEAPLHVSNVQVLDPVTGRPCKIGYKYLEDGAKVRVSRGQEASGAVIPRPEILKERRKPRPTILGPKDTPMELVLEKTYDAKAGIGMPDL
;
A
#
# COMPACT_ATOMS: atom_id res chain seq x y z
N MET A 1 -2.07 28.00 23.32
CA MET A 1 -3.38 27.31 23.42
C MET A 1 -3.40 26.19 22.39
N GLY A 2 -3.22 24.94 22.86
CA GLY A 2 -2.94 23.80 22.00
C GLY A 2 -4.20 23.12 21.47
N TRP A 3 -4.50 23.29 20.18
CA TRP A 3 -5.49 22.50 19.47
C TRP A 3 -4.91 21.15 19.06
N LYS A 4 -4.55 20.30 20.02
CA LYS A 4 -4.44 18.87 19.76
C LYS A 4 -5.86 18.31 19.80
N ALA A 5 -6.62 18.56 18.72
CA ALA A 5 -7.85 17.83 18.48
C ALA A 5 -7.53 16.34 18.62
N ALA A 6 -8.32 15.60 19.40
CA ALA A 6 -8.13 14.16 19.55
C ALA A 6 -8.08 13.53 18.16
N GLU A 7 -6.87 13.19 17.71
CA GLU A 7 -6.68 12.61 16.39
C GLU A 7 -7.44 11.28 16.41
N LYS A 8 -8.52 11.18 15.63
CA LYS A 8 -9.20 9.90 15.37
C LYS A 8 -8.24 9.04 14.54
N ILE A 9 -7.23 8.48 15.21
CA ILE A 9 -6.21 7.63 14.61
C ILE A 9 -6.91 6.32 14.23
N ILE A 10 -6.90 6.01 12.93
CA ILE A 10 -7.40 4.75 12.42
C ILE A 10 -6.40 3.67 12.82
N LYS A 11 -6.75 2.85 13.83
CA LYS A 11 -5.88 1.75 14.29
C LYS A 11 -5.75 0.64 13.24
N HIS A 12 -6.81 0.38 12.48
CA HIS A 12 -6.88 -0.72 11.52
C HIS A 12 -7.31 -0.24 10.13
N TRP A 13 -6.40 -0.37 9.17
CA TRP A 13 -6.64 0.02 7.79
C TRP A 13 -7.31 -1.12 7.03
N LYS A 14 -8.37 -0.80 6.27
CA LYS A 14 -9.10 -1.77 5.42
C LYS A 14 -8.75 -1.63 3.94
N ILE A 15 -8.47 -0.40 3.51
CA ILE A 15 -8.03 -0.06 2.15
C ILE A 15 -6.51 -0.17 2.10
N LEU A 16 -6.01 -0.88 1.10
CA LEU A 16 -4.59 -1.13 0.89
C LEU A 16 -4.08 -0.38 -0.35
N ARG A 17 -2.76 -0.36 -0.53
CA ARG A 17 -2.11 0.17 -1.73
C ARG A 17 -2.34 -0.80 -2.89
N GLY A 18 -2.76 -0.31 -4.04
CA GLY A 18 -3.14 -1.07 -5.24
C GLY A 18 -4.61 -1.48 -5.29
N ASP A 19 -5.44 -1.11 -4.32
CA ASP A 19 -6.88 -1.34 -4.40
C ASP A 19 -7.52 -0.33 -5.38
N ASN A 20 -8.50 -0.80 -6.15
CA ASN A 20 -9.34 0.06 -6.97
C ASN A 20 -10.40 0.72 -6.08
N VAL A 21 -10.46 2.05 -6.14
CA VAL A 21 -11.33 2.86 -5.29
C VAL A 21 -12.07 3.92 -6.08
N MET A 22 -13.23 4.31 -5.58
CA MET A 22 -14.06 5.38 -6.14
C MET A 22 -14.30 6.47 -5.10
N ILE A 23 -14.34 7.72 -5.57
CA ILE A 23 -14.68 8.88 -4.74
C ILE A 23 -16.19 8.96 -4.56
N ILE A 24 -16.62 9.01 -3.30
CA ILE A 24 -18.04 9.10 -2.91
C ILE A 24 -18.46 10.55 -2.67
N ARG A 25 -17.53 11.36 -2.15
CA ARG A 25 -17.79 12.73 -1.71
C ARG A 25 -16.61 13.62 -2.04
N GLY A 26 -16.87 14.80 -2.60
CA GLY A 26 -15.86 15.76 -3.00
C GLY A 26 -16.20 16.39 -4.34
N LYS A 27 -15.24 17.17 -4.87
CA LYS A 27 -15.34 17.81 -6.17
C LYS A 27 -15.45 16.77 -7.30
N ASP A 28 -14.62 15.74 -7.22
CA ASP A 28 -14.44 14.73 -8.28
C ASP A 28 -15.22 13.44 -7.95
N LYS A 29 -16.48 13.59 -7.54
CA LYS A 29 -17.34 12.47 -7.12
C LYS A 29 -17.65 11.53 -8.29
N GLY A 30 -17.53 10.23 -8.06
CA GLY A 30 -17.83 9.18 -9.05
C GLY A 30 -16.63 8.76 -9.89
N GLU A 31 -15.54 9.52 -9.84
CA GLU A 31 -14.30 9.11 -10.48
C GLU A 31 -13.65 7.94 -9.73
N THR A 32 -13.03 7.06 -10.52
CA THR A 32 -12.38 5.82 -10.08
C THR A 32 -10.89 5.92 -10.31
N GLY A 33 -10.10 5.38 -9.38
CA GLY A 33 -8.65 5.28 -9.51
C GLY A 33 -8.06 4.13 -8.69
N SER A 34 -6.84 3.74 -9.01
CA SER A 34 -6.08 2.77 -8.21
C SER A 34 -5.29 3.51 -7.12
N SER A 35 -5.13 2.89 -5.94
CA SER A 35 -4.35 3.50 -4.85
C SER A 35 -2.83 3.30 -5.10
N SER A 36 -2.18 4.23 -5.80
CA SER A 36 -0.80 4.08 -6.31
C SER A 36 0.28 4.71 -5.44
N ALA A 37 1.39 4.02 -5.20
CA ALA A 37 2.43 4.51 -4.30
C ALA A 37 3.43 5.52 -4.91
N SER A 38 3.29 6.84 -4.64
CA SER A 38 4.34 7.85 -4.94
C SER A 38 5.50 7.93 -3.93
N SER A 39 6.73 7.73 -4.40
CA SER A 39 8.01 7.64 -3.66
C SER A 39 8.51 8.86 -2.85
N ASP A 40 7.66 9.69 -2.24
CA ASP A 40 8.13 10.86 -1.46
C ASP A 40 8.25 10.56 0.05
N PRO A 41 9.45 10.66 0.66
CA PRO A 41 9.72 10.19 2.03
C PRO A 41 9.47 11.21 3.15
N LYS A 42 9.03 12.44 2.87
CA LYS A 42 9.12 13.56 3.83
C LYS A 42 7.96 13.75 4.81
N THR A 43 6.92 12.92 4.80
CA THR A 43 5.74 13.16 5.67
C THR A 43 5.17 11.89 6.28
N ALA A 44 6.07 11.01 6.76
CA ALA A 44 5.72 9.80 7.48
C ALA A 44 5.43 10.05 8.99
N SER A 45 4.56 11.01 9.32
CA SER A 45 4.03 11.12 10.68
C SER A 45 2.62 10.57 10.75
N SER A 46 2.53 9.38 11.35
CA SER A 46 1.33 8.56 11.63
C SER A 46 0.24 9.24 12.48
N SER A 47 0.41 10.52 12.85
CA SER A 47 -0.47 11.25 13.77
C SER A 47 -1.70 11.84 13.08
N ARG A 48 -1.57 12.36 11.87
CA ARG A 48 -2.71 13.05 11.24
C ARG A 48 -3.63 12.03 10.58
N ALA A 49 -4.86 11.92 11.11
CA ALA A 49 -5.99 11.26 10.45
C ALA A 49 -6.36 11.90 9.09
N ARG A 50 -5.73 13.01 8.71
CA ARG A 50 -5.58 13.39 7.31
C ARG A 50 -4.75 12.31 6.66
N ILE A 51 -5.40 11.46 5.90
CA ILE A 51 -4.74 10.64 4.92
C ILE A 51 -3.85 11.52 4.05
N CYS A 52 -2.61 11.63 4.46
CA CYS A 52 -1.52 11.25 3.61
C CYS A 52 -1.67 9.73 3.41
N LEU A 53 -2.33 9.33 2.33
CA LEU A 53 -1.99 8.08 1.68
C LEU A 53 -0.59 8.36 1.12
N PHE A 54 0.42 8.37 1.97
CA PHE A 54 1.81 8.59 1.57
C PHE A 54 2.49 7.23 1.71
N PRO A 55 2.66 6.47 0.63
CA PRO A 55 2.46 6.77 -0.78
C PRO A 55 1.31 5.90 -1.31
N ALA A 56 0.16 6.48 -1.53
CA ALA A 56 -0.97 5.86 -2.21
C ALA A 56 -1.84 7.00 -2.79
N ARG A 57 -1.25 7.76 -3.70
CA ARG A 57 -1.94 8.64 -4.63
C ARG A 57 -3.19 7.92 -5.14
N ILE A 58 -4.36 8.37 -4.70
CA ILE A 58 -5.60 8.09 -5.43
C ILE A 58 -5.54 9.08 -6.58
N THR A 59 -5.43 8.56 -7.79
CA THR A 59 -5.09 9.25 -9.05
C THR A 59 -6.16 10.24 -9.53
N VAL A 60 -6.89 10.87 -8.63
CA VAL A 60 -8.21 11.42 -8.94
C VAL A 60 -8.38 12.86 -8.45
N LEU A 61 -7.88 13.24 -7.26
CA LEU A 61 -7.92 14.65 -6.86
C LEU A 61 -6.75 15.41 -7.48
N VAL A 62 -7.00 16.14 -8.56
CA VAL A 62 -5.99 16.96 -9.24
C VAL A 62 -6.08 18.41 -8.76
N VAL A 63 -4.97 18.94 -8.24
CA VAL A 63 -4.85 20.33 -7.80
C VAL A 63 -3.74 21.02 -8.61
N LYS A 64 -4.02 22.24 -9.06
CA LYS A 64 -3.03 23.09 -9.71
C LYS A 64 -2.08 23.67 -8.66
N LYS A 65 -0.80 23.33 -8.74
CA LYS A 65 0.26 23.87 -7.90
C LYS A 65 1.16 24.77 -8.73
N HIS A 66 1.33 26.01 -8.29
CA HIS A 66 2.30 26.94 -8.86
C HIS A 66 3.67 26.60 -8.29
N ILE A 67 4.62 26.28 -9.16
CA ILE A 67 6.01 26.00 -8.78
C ILE A 67 6.88 27.11 -9.37
N LYS A 68 7.64 27.79 -8.50
CA LYS A 68 8.61 28.79 -8.90
C LYS A 68 9.78 28.07 -9.58
N GLN A 69 10.25 28.61 -10.71
CA GLN A 69 11.44 28.12 -11.41
C GLN A 69 12.69 28.13 -10.51
N GLY A 70 13.54 27.13 -10.67
CA GLY A 70 14.85 27.02 -10.02
C GLY A 70 15.85 26.25 -10.90
N GLN A 71 17.08 26.07 -10.43
CA GLN A 71 18.05 25.27 -11.18
C GLN A 71 17.56 23.83 -11.34
N GLY A 72 17.46 23.38 -12.59
CA GLY A 72 17.09 22.01 -12.96
C GLY A 72 15.59 21.68 -12.99
N HIS A 73 14.70 22.67 -12.81
CA HIS A 73 13.26 22.45 -13.02
C HIS A 73 12.57 23.69 -13.58
N GLU A 74 11.73 23.47 -14.60
CA GLU A 74 10.92 24.53 -15.20
C GLU A 74 9.86 25.03 -14.21
N GLY A 75 9.65 26.35 -14.22
CA GLY A 75 8.55 26.98 -13.48
C GLY A 75 7.25 26.86 -14.26
N GLY A 76 6.14 26.71 -13.55
CA GLY A 76 4.84 26.56 -14.21
C GLY A 76 3.71 26.18 -13.28
N ILE A 77 2.54 26.01 -13.87
CA ILE A 77 1.36 25.49 -13.21
C ILE A 77 1.33 23.99 -13.46
N PHE A 78 1.66 23.20 -12.43
CA PHE A 78 1.64 21.76 -12.50
C PHE A 78 0.35 21.22 -11.91
N SER A 79 -0.32 20.34 -12.64
CA SER A 79 -1.42 19.54 -12.12
C SER A 79 -0.83 18.39 -11.30
N ILE A 80 -0.97 18.45 -9.98
CA ILE A 80 -0.42 17.46 -9.05
C ILE A 80 -1.56 16.84 -8.26
N GLU A 81 -1.47 15.53 -8.05
CA GLU A 81 -2.42 14.79 -7.25
C GLU A 81 -2.33 15.17 -5.76
N ALA A 82 -3.48 15.36 -5.13
CA ALA A 82 -3.59 15.75 -3.73
C ALA A 82 -4.24 14.65 -2.87
N PRO A 83 -3.88 14.59 -1.58
CA PRO A 83 -4.45 13.61 -0.66
C PRO A 83 -5.95 13.82 -0.40
N LEU A 84 -6.69 12.73 -0.28
CA LEU A 84 -8.11 12.69 0.12
C LEU A 84 -8.30 11.87 1.40
N HIS A 85 -9.28 12.24 2.23
CA HIS A 85 -9.62 11.51 3.47
C HIS A 85 -10.36 10.20 3.19
N VAL A 86 -10.14 9.14 3.99
CA VAL A 86 -10.66 7.76 3.72
C VAL A 86 -12.17 7.72 3.69
N SER A 87 -12.81 8.56 4.51
CA SER A 87 -14.28 8.60 4.59
C SER A 87 -14.93 8.98 3.25
N ASN A 88 -14.17 9.60 2.35
CA ASN A 88 -14.67 10.08 1.07
C ASN A 88 -14.43 9.07 -0.06
N VAL A 89 -13.89 7.90 0.25
CA VAL A 89 -13.44 6.89 -0.72
C VAL A 89 -13.97 5.51 -0.33
N GLN A 90 -14.38 4.71 -1.31
CA GLN A 90 -14.77 3.31 -1.13
C GLN A 90 -14.05 2.41 -2.14
N VAL A 91 -13.81 1.15 -1.75
CA VAL A 91 -13.23 0.14 -2.63
C VAL A 91 -14.31 -0.33 -3.59
N LEU A 92 -13.93 -0.54 -4.84
CA LEU A 92 -14.81 -1.12 -5.84
C LEU A 92 -14.80 -2.65 -5.73
N ASP A 93 -16.00 -3.21 -5.83
CA ASP A 93 -16.16 -4.65 -5.92
C ASP A 93 -15.64 -5.14 -7.29
N PRO A 94 -14.74 -6.13 -7.35
CA PRO A 94 -14.11 -6.56 -8.60
C PRO A 94 -15.10 -7.12 -9.63
N VAL A 95 -16.27 -7.59 -9.18
CA VAL A 95 -17.30 -8.17 -10.04
C VAL A 95 -18.28 -7.11 -10.53
N THR A 96 -18.87 -6.34 -9.60
CA THR A 96 -19.94 -5.40 -9.92
C THR A 96 -19.44 -4.02 -10.33
N GLY A 97 -18.18 -3.68 -10.03
CA GLY A 97 -17.63 -2.34 -10.24
C GLY A 97 -18.30 -1.26 -9.39
N ARG A 98 -19.09 -1.64 -8.39
CA ARG A 98 -19.83 -0.72 -7.51
C ARG A 98 -19.08 -0.48 -6.21
N PRO A 99 -19.24 0.71 -5.59
CA PRO A 99 -18.58 1.02 -4.34
C PRO A 99 -19.12 0.13 -3.21
N CYS A 100 -18.22 -0.52 -2.49
CA CYS A 100 -18.58 -1.48 -1.46
C CYS A 100 -17.80 -1.26 -0.15
N LYS A 101 -18.31 -1.84 0.94
CA LYS A 101 -17.62 -1.91 2.22
C LYS A 101 -16.81 -3.19 2.31
N ILE A 102 -15.70 -3.16 3.03
CA ILE A 102 -14.82 -4.33 3.22
C ILE A 102 -15.16 -5.04 4.54
N GLY A 103 -15.50 -6.33 4.44
CA GLY A 103 -15.53 -7.29 5.53
C GLY A 103 -14.35 -8.27 5.47
N TYR A 104 -14.24 -9.12 6.49
CA TYR A 104 -13.27 -10.23 6.52
C TYR A 104 -14.02 -11.55 6.73
N LYS A 105 -13.54 -12.60 6.07
CA LYS A 105 -14.01 -13.98 6.26
C LYS A 105 -12.79 -14.91 6.26
N TYR A 106 -12.89 -16.03 6.94
CA TYR A 106 -11.93 -17.13 6.84
C TYR A 106 -12.44 -18.13 5.79
N LEU A 107 -11.57 -18.53 4.88
CA LEU A 107 -11.82 -19.64 3.97
C LEU A 107 -11.66 -20.97 4.71
N GLU A 108 -12.06 -22.06 4.07
CA GLU A 108 -11.92 -23.42 4.61
C GLU A 108 -10.44 -23.77 4.84
N ASP A 109 -9.53 -23.22 4.04
CA ASP A 109 -8.08 -23.35 4.19
C ASP A 109 -7.51 -22.58 5.41
N GLY A 110 -8.34 -21.85 6.16
CA GLY A 110 -7.92 -21.00 7.28
C GLY A 110 -7.34 -19.64 6.87
N ALA A 111 -7.22 -19.36 5.57
CA ALA A 111 -6.73 -18.08 5.07
C ALA A 111 -7.75 -16.95 5.33
N LYS A 112 -7.27 -15.82 5.88
CA LYS A 112 -8.09 -14.62 6.11
C LYS A 112 -8.17 -13.78 4.84
N VAL A 113 -9.36 -13.68 4.27
CA VAL A 113 -9.62 -12.92 3.03
C VAL A 113 -10.53 -11.71 3.27
N ARG A 114 -10.40 -10.70 2.41
CA ARG A 114 -11.29 -9.54 2.38
C ARG A 114 -12.49 -9.88 1.49
N VAL A 115 -13.68 -9.48 1.91
CA VAL A 115 -14.93 -9.77 1.19
C VAL A 115 -15.72 -8.48 1.02
N SER A 116 -16.32 -8.27 -0.16
CA SER A 116 -17.20 -7.13 -0.39
C SER A 116 -18.51 -7.28 0.38
N ARG A 117 -18.99 -6.19 0.99
CA ARG A 117 -20.26 -6.11 1.75
C ARG A 117 -21.03 -4.88 1.34
N GLY A 118 -22.35 -5.02 1.20
CA GLY A 118 -23.27 -3.93 0.83
C GLY A 118 -24.51 -4.48 0.15
N GLN A 119 -25.50 -3.61 -0.09
CA GLN A 119 -26.71 -4.00 -0.83
C GLN A 119 -26.43 -4.27 -2.31
N GLU A 120 -25.44 -3.58 -2.88
CA GLU A 120 -25.07 -3.68 -4.29
C GLU A 120 -23.77 -4.48 -4.53
N ALA A 121 -23.26 -5.14 -3.48
CA ALA A 121 -22.01 -5.89 -3.54
C ALA A 121 -22.26 -7.38 -3.80
N SER A 122 -21.39 -8.01 -4.61
CA SER A 122 -21.49 -9.43 -4.95
C SER A 122 -21.15 -10.39 -3.81
N GLY A 123 -20.54 -9.92 -2.72
CA GLY A 123 -19.98 -10.81 -1.69
C GLY A 123 -18.69 -11.51 -2.15
N ALA A 124 -18.09 -11.07 -3.25
CA ALA A 124 -16.85 -11.62 -3.79
C ALA A 124 -15.65 -11.33 -2.88
N VAL A 125 -14.63 -12.17 -3.03
CA VAL A 125 -13.34 -11.99 -2.37
C VAL A 125 -12.59 -10.86 -3.08
N ILE A 126 -12.20 -9.84 -2.31
CA ILE A 126 -11.32 -8.76 -2.78
C ILE A 126 -9.87 -9.21 -2.51
N PRO A 127 -9.11 -9.61 -3.54
CA PRO A 127 -7.76 -10.11 -3.35
C PRO A 127 -6.87 -9.02 -2.75
N ARG A 128 -5.80 -9.43 -2.06
CA ARG A 128 -4.73 -8.50 -1.68
C ARG A 128 -3.95 -8.13 -2.95
N PRO A 129 -3.81 -6.84 -3.28
CA PRO A 129 -3.10 -6.41 -4.48
C PRO A 129 -1.62 -6.78 -4.41
N GLU A 130 -1.05 -7.13 -5.56
CA GLU A 130 0.31 -7.67 -5.69
C GLU A 130 1.40 -6.66 -5.33
N ILE A 131 1.14 -5.37 -5.52
CA ILE A 131 2.05 -4.26 -5.16
C ILE A 131 2.44 -4.25 -3.67
N LEU A 132 1.70 -4.97 -2.82
CA LEU A 132 2.05 -5.11 -1.40
C LEU A 132 3.15 -6.15 -1.16
N LYS A 133 3.30 -7.13 -2.05
CA LYS A 133 4.38 -8.13 -2.01
C LYS A 133 5.72 -7.50 -2.40
N GLU A 134 5.65 -6.48 -3.25
CA GLU A 134 6.83 -5.77 -3.72
C GLU A 134 7.46 -4.86 -2.64
N ARG A 135 8.79 -4.91 -2.57
CA ARG A 135 9.56 -3.98 -1.76
C ARG A 135 9.61 -2.63 -2.45
N ARG A 136 9.45 -1.56 -1.68
CA ARG A 136 9.60 -0.17 -2.19
C ARG A 136 10.99 0.11 -2.76
N LYS A 137 12.01 -0.55 -2.23
CA LYS A 137 13.37 -0.53 -2.76
C LYS A 137 13.72 -1.96 -3.15
N PRO A 138 13.77 -2.30 -4.46
CA PRO A 138 14.15 -3.63 -4.87
C PRO A 138 15.56 -3.94 -4.38
N ARG A 139 15.80 -5.19 -3.96
CA ARG A 139 17.16 -5.64 -3.67
C ARG A 139 17.83 -5.92 -5.03
N PRO A 140 19.10 -5.52 -5.23
CA PRO A 140 19.83 -5.96 -6.41
C PRO A 140 19.88 -7.50 -6.44
N THR A 141 19.65 -8.08 -7.62
CA THR A 141 19.74 -9.54 -7.83
C THR A 141 21.17 -9.99 -8.09
N ILE A 142 22.05 -9.06 -8.45
CA ILE A 142 23.46 -9.32 -8.72
C ILE A 142 24.18 -9.45 -7.37
N LEU A 143 24.97 -10.51 -7.22
CA LEU A 143 25.81 -10.74 -6.04
C LEU A 143 26.87 -9.64 -5.95
N GLY A 144 26.86 -8.90 -4.84
CA GLY A 144 27.92 -7.96 -4.53
C GLY A 144 29.18 -8.64 -3.97
N PRO A 145 30.28 -7.90 -3.80
CA PRO A 145 31.54 -8.44 -3.27
C PRO A 145 31.45 -8.94 -1.82
N LYS A 146 30.35 -8.63 -1.11
CA LYS A 146 30.08 -9.06 0.27
C LYS A 146 28.97 -10.09 0.37
N ASP A 147 28.38 -10.50 -0.75
CA ASP A 147 27.28 -11.46 -0.76
C ASP A 147 27.83 -12.87 -0.95
N THR A 148 27.43 -13.80 -0.08
CA THR A 148 27.80 -15.20 -0.19
C THR A 148 27.01 -15.88 -1.30
N PRO A 149 27.64 -16.71 -2.16
CA PRO A 149 26.91 -17.48 -3.16
C PRO A 149 25.97 -18.49 -2.48
N MET A 150 24.82 -18.71 -3.09
CA MET A 150 23.76 -19.56 -2.52
C MET A 150 24.21 -21.01 -2.32
N GLU A 151 25.13 -21.48 -3.15
CA GLU A 151 25.72 -22.83 -3.08
C GLU A 151 26.37 -23.08 -1.72
N LEU A 152 27.21 -22.15 -1.24
CA LEU A 152 27.86 -22.25 0.07
C LEU A 152 26.88 -22.11 1.24
N VAL A 153 25.80 -21.35 1.07
CA VAL A 153 24.79 -21.16 2.13
C VAL A 153 23.91 -22.39 2.30
N LEU A 154 23.59 -23.07 1.20
CA LEU A 154 22.79 -24.28 1.20
C LEU A 154 23.62 -25.53 1.51
N GLU A 155 24.94 -25.43 1.44
CA GLU A 155 25.84 -26.49 1.87
C GLU A 155 25.58 -26.85 3.33
N LYS A 156 25.18 -28.10 3.56
CA LYS A 156 24.86 -28.60 4.89
C LYS A 156 26.15 -29.01 5.60
N THR A 157 26.78 -28.05 6.25
CA THR A 157 28.06 -28.25 6.98
C THR A 157 27.91 -29.01 8.30
N TYR A 158 26.69 -29.15 8.82
CA TYR A 158 26.40 -29.88 10.04
C TYR A 158 25.17 -30.79 9.88
N ASP A 159 25.35 -32.07 10.18
CA ASP A 159 24.27 -33.03 10.32
C ASP A 159 24.55 -34.00 11.46
N ALA A 160 23.83 -33.81 12.57
CA ALA A 160 23.98 -34.61 13.77
C ALA A 160 23.63 -36.09 13.57
N LYS A 161 22.75 -36.43 12.62
CA LYS A 161 22.34 -37.82 12.37
C LYS A 161 23.30 -38.53 11.42
N ALA A 162 23.85 -37.79 10.47
CA ALA A 162 24.82 -38.32 9.50
C ALA A 162 26.27 -38.28 10.02
N GLY A 163 26.52 -37.67 11.19
CA GLY A 163 27.86 -37.52 11.77
C GLY A 163 28.72 -36.48 11.06
N ILE A 164 28.12 -35.57 10.28
CA ILE A 164 28.83 -34.54 9.51
C ILE A 164 29.02 -33.31 10.40
N GLY A 165 30.25 -32.80 10.48
CA GLY A 165 30.57 -31.55 11.19
C GLY A 165 30.61 -31.65 12.71
N MET A 166 30.70 -32.85 13.28
CA MET A 166 31.05 -33.03 14.69
C MET A 166 32.58 -33.01 14.85
N PRO A 167 33.13 -32.25 15.82
CA PRO A 167 34.55 -32.38 16.15
C PRO A 167 34.83 -33.77 16.71
N ASP A 168 35.97 -34.35 16.33
CA ASP A 168 36.48 -35.55 16.99
C ASP A 168 36.72 -35.20 18.47
N LEU A 169 36.04 -35.90 19.37
CA LEU A 169 36.19 -35.77 20.83
C LEU A 169 37.47 -36.46 21.32
#